data_AF-W1YG30-F1
#
_entry.id   AF-W1YG30-F1
#
_cell.length_a   1.000
_cell.length_b   1.000
_cell.length_c   1.000
_cell.angle_alpha   90.00
_cell.angle_beta   90.00
_cell.angle_gamma   90.00
#
_symmetry.space_group_name_H-M   'P 1'
#
loop_
_entity.id
_entity.type
_entity.pdbx_description
1 polymer ?
#
loop_
_entity_poly.entity_id
_entity_poly.type
_entity_poly.pdbx_seq_one_letter_code
_entity_poly.pdbx_strand_id
1 'polypeptide(L)'
;GLHPALQDALTLALAARPQEKAPGRYELQGDNIFMNVMTFNTQSPVEKKAELHEQYIDIQLLLNGEERILFGMAGTARQCEEFHHEDDYQLCSTIDNEQAIILKPGM
;
A
#
# COMPACT_ATOMS: atom_id res chain seq x y z
N GLY A 1 11.68 -3.87 17.29
CA GLY A 1 11.69 -2.47 16.82
C GLY A 1 11.49 -2.46 15.31
N LEU A 2 11.21 -1.30 14.73
CA LEU A 2 11.07 -1.14 13.28
C LEU A 2 12.44 -1.32 12.59
N HIS A 3 12.48 -1.93 11.40
CA HIS A 3 13.72 -2.08 10.63
C HIS A 3 14.22 -0.69 10.17
N PRO A 4 15.55 -0.40 10.19
CA PRO A 4 16.07 0.93 9.84
C PRO A 4 15.57 1.47 8.50
N ALA A 5 15.54 0.62 7.47
CA ALA A 5 15.04 1.03 6.14
C ALA A 5 13.57 1.51 6.17
N LEU A 6 12.71 0.90 6.98
CA LEU A 6 11.31 1.32 7.12
C LEU A 6 11.23 2.65 7.90
N GLN A 7 12.08 2.82 8.91
CA GLN A 7 12.17 4.08 9.66
C GLN A 7 12.67 5.23 8.78
N ASP A 8 13.65 4.98 7.92
CA ASP A 8 14.18 5.95 6.97
C ASP A 8 13.12 6.33 5.93
N ALA A 9 12.41 5.35 5.37
CA ALA A 9 11.32 5.57 4.41
C ALA A 9 10.20 6.44 5.02
N LEU A 10 9.75 6.12 6.23
CA LEU A 10 8.77 6.93 6.96
C LEU A 10 9.27 8.34 7.23
N THR A 11 10.53 8.49 7.63
CA THR A 11 11.13 9.81 7.91
C THR A 11 11.15 10.68 6.65
N LEU A 12 11.57 10.12 5.52
CA LEU A 12 11.57 10.80 4.23
C LEU A 12 10.16 11.16 3.77
N ALA A 13 9.21 10.24 3.89
CA ALA A 13 7.82 10.46 3.51
C ALA A 13 7.20 11.60 4.33
N LEU A 14 7.35 11.58 5.66
CA LEU A 14 6.84 12.64 6.53
C LEU A 14 7.49 14.01 6.26
N ALA A 15 8.81 14.03 6.01
CA ALA A 15 9.53 15.26 5.65
C ALA A 15 9.03 15.85 4.32
N ALA A 16 8.57 15.01 3.40
CA ALA A 16 8.01 15.43 2.12
C ALA A 16 6.59 16.04 2.23
N ARG A 17 5.94 15.98 3.40
CA ARG A 17 4.60 16.53 3.69
C ARG A 17 3.54 16.09 2.68
N PRO A 18 3.20 14.79 2.61
CA PRO A 18 2.25 14.26 1.64
C PRO A 18 0.88 14.93 1.66
N GLN A 19 0.43 15.42 2.81
CA GLN A 19 -0.83 16.16 2.96
C GLN A 19 -0.89 17.49 2.19
N GLU A 20 0.26 18.04 1.77
CA GLU A 20 0.36 19.27 0.98
C GLU A 20 0.59 18.96 -0.52
N LYS A 21 0.67 17.69 -0.91
CA LYS A 21 0.97 17.28 -2.29
C LYS A 21 -0.31 17.02 -3.08
N ALA A 22 -0.24 17.31 -4.38
CA ALA A 22 -1.25 16.83 -5.32
C ALA A 22 -1.13 15.30 -5.50
N PRO A 23 -2.17 14.62 -5.98
CA PRO A 23 -2.05 13.21 -6.34
C PRO A 23 -0.97 12.99 -7.42
N GLY A 24 -0.14 11.96 -7.22
CA GLY A 24 0.97 11.63 -8.12
C GLY A 24 2.08 10.82 -7.45
N ARG A 25 3.08 10.44 -8.25
CA ARG A 25 4.30 9.74 -7.81
C ARG A 25 5.38 10.76 -7.44
N TYR A 26 6.00 10.56 -6.28
CA TYR A 26 7.08 11.39 -5.76
C TYR A 26 8.25 10.51 -5.35
N GLU A 27 9.40 10.69 -6.00
CA GLU A 27 10.65 10.03 -5.62
C GLU A 27 11.21 10.66 -4.34
N LEU A 28 11.56 9.84 -3.36
CA LEU A 28 12.15 10.26 -2.09
C LEU A 28 13.64 9.89 -2.02
N GLN A 29 14.01 8.75 -2.62
CA GLN A 29 15.39 8.28 -2.71
C GLN A 29 15.59 7.45 -3.99
N GLY A 30 15.53 8.13 -5.15
CA GLY A 30 15.55 7.47 -6.47
C GLY A 30 14.43 6.42 -6.56
N ASP A 31 14.74 5.27 -7.17
CA ASP A 31 13.77 4.17 -7.31
C ASP A 31 13.63 3.30 -6.05
N ASN A 32 14.51 3.43 -5.06
CA ASN A 32 14.48 2.59 -3.86
C ASN A 32 13.37 2.99 -2.88
N ILE A 33 13.02 4.28 -2.83
CA ILE A 33 11.98 4.82 -1.96
C ILE A 33 11.23 5.90 -2.72
N PHE A 34 9.98 5.62 -3.03
CA PHE A 34 9.06 6.58 -3.63
C PHE A 34 7.70 6.46 -2.94
N MET A 35 6.85 7.45 -3.18
CA MET A 35 5.55 7.58 -2.58
C MET A 35 4.53 7.93 -3.65
N ASN A 36 3.42 7.19 -3.66
CA ASN A 36 2.25 7.53 -4.46
C ASN A 36 1.23 8.23 -3.56
N VAL A 37 0.98 9.51 -3.82
CA VAL A 37 -0.11 10.26 -3.16
C VAL A 37 -1.36 10.09 -4.00
N MET A 38 -2.45 9.65 -3.37
CA MET A 38 -3.70 9.34 -4.06
C MET A 38 -4.89 9.92 -3.31
N THR A 39 -5.98 10.17 -4.02
CA THR A 39 -7.26 10.58 -3.43
C THR A 39 -8.37 9.88 -4.19
N PHE A 40 -9.15 9.05 -3.49
CA PHE A 40 -10.25 8.29 -4.05
C PHE A 40 -11.31 8.01 -2.99
N ASN A 41 -12.51 7.65 -3.44
CA ASN A 41 -13.56 7.14 -2.57
C ASN A 41 -13.36 5.64 -2.35
N THR A 42 -13.53 5.18 -1.11
CA THR A 42 -13.52 3.76 -0.80
C THR A 42 -14.64 3.03 -1.53
N GLN A 43 -14.39 1.77 -1.88
CA GLN A 43 -15.33 0.93 -2.62
C GLN A 43 -15.66 -0.34 -1.83
N SER A 44 -16.68 -1.06 -2.29
CA SER A 44 -16.99 -2.35 -1.68
C SER A 44 -15.84 -3.34 -1.94
N PRO A 45 -15.45 -4.17 -0.97
CA PRO A 45 -14.42 -5.19 -1.18
C PRO A 45 -14.70 -6.13 -2.35
N VAL A 46 -15.98 -6.44 -2.61
CA VAL A 46 -16.36 -7.33 -3.72
C VAL A 46 -16.09 -6.73 -5.10
N GLU A 47 -15.84 -5.42 -5.17
CA GLU A 47 -15.50 -4.68 -6.39
C GLU A 47 -13.98 -4.53 -6.58
N LYS A 48 -13.17 -5.05 -5.64
CA LYS A 48 -11.71 -4.95 -5.64
C LYS A 48 -11.06 -6.33 -5.58
N LYS A 49 -9.81 -6.40 -6.04
CA LYS A 49 -8.93 -7.56 -5.90
C LYS A 49 -7.80 -7.21 -4.94
N ALA A 50 -7.25 -8.22 -4.28
CA ALA A 50 -6.04 -8.09 -3.49
C ALA A 50 -4.84 -7.92 -4.43
N GLU A 51 -3.91 -7.05 -4.06
CA GLU A 51 -2.68 -6.77 -4.80
C GLU A 51 -1.47 -7.26 -3.98
N LEU A 52 -0.50 -7.87 -4.65
CA LEU A 52 0.74 -8.35 -4.03
C LEU A 52 1.95 -7.86 -4.83
N HIS A 53 3.05 -7.63 -4.13
CA HIS A 53 4.33 -7.17 -4.67
C HIS A 53 5.45 -8.16 -4.33
N GLU A 54 6.46 -8.30 -5.21
CA GLU A 54 7.64 -9.13 -4.95
C GLU A 54 8.91 -8.31 -4.67
N GLN A 55 9.06 -7.14 -5.30
CA GLN A 55 10.26 -6.31 -5.18
C GLN A 55 10.12 -5.22 -4.12
N TYR A 56 8.92 -4.64 -3.99
CA TYR A 56 8.64 -3.54 -3.07
C TYR A 56 7.78 -3.98 -1.88
N ILE A 57 7.95 -3.27 -0.77
CA ILE A 57 7.09 -3.38 0.40
C ILE A 57 6.27 -2.10 0.50
N ASP A 58 4.98 -2.27 0.73
CA ASP A 58 4.06 -1.16 0.95
C ASP A 58 4.13 -0.60 2.38
N ILE A 59 4.18 0.73 2.46
CA ILE A 59 3.92 1.50 3.68
C ILE A 59 2.71 2.40 3.40
N GLN A 60 1.54 1.97 3.85
CA GLN A 60 0.30 2.69 3.60
C GLN A 60 0.01 3.69 4.72
N LEU A 61 -0.05 4.98 4.37
CA LEU A 61 -0.29 6.09 5.29
C LEU A 61 -1.61 6.78 4.94
N LEU A 62 -2.62 6.66 5.81
CA LEU A 62 -3.88 7.35 5.61
C LEU A 62 -3.75 8.82 6.03
N LEU A 63 -3.90 9.74 5.08
CA LEU A 63 -3.77 11.19 5.34
C LEU A 63 -5.07 11.82 5.84
N ASN A 64 -6.22 11.34 5.38
CA ASN A 64 -7.53 11.87 5.74
C ASN A 64 -8.63 10.80 5.60
N GLY A 65 -9.70 10.92 6.38
CA GLY A 65 -10.86 10.03 6.30
C GLY A 65 -10.72 8.75 7.14
N GLU A 66 -11.25 7.65 6.62
CA GLU A 66 -11.17 6.31 7.21
C GLU A 66 -11.11 5.30 6.06
N GLU A 67 -10.26 4.29 6.16
CA GLU A 67 -10.13 3.24 5.15
C GLU A 67 -10.12 1.87 5.82
N ARG A 68 -10.87 0.91 5.25
CA ARG A 68 -10.77 -0.49 5.64
C ARG A 68 -9.94 -1.24 4.62
N ILE A 69 -8.81 -1.79 5.05
CA ILE A 69 -7.97 -2.66 4.23
C ILE A 69 -8.18 -4.10 4.66
N LEU A 70 -8.40 -4.95 3.66
CA LEU A 70 -8.43 -6.40 3.84
C LEU A 70 -7.05 -6.95 3.50
N PHE A 71 -6.53 -7.82 4.35
CA PHE A 71 -5.19 -8.38 4.19
C PHE A 71 -5.14 -9.85 4.61
N GLY A 72 -4.13 -10.55 4.12
CA GLY A 72 -3.83 -11.94 4.47
C GLY A 72 -2.37 -12.12 4.84
N MET A 73 -2.04 -13.30 5.36
CA MET A 73 -0.65 -13.68 5.58
C MET A 73 0.00 -14.15 4.27
N ALA A 74 1.33 -14.12 4.21
CA ALA A 74 2.06 -14.60 3.04
C ALA A 74 1.62 -16.02 2.65
N GLY A 75 1.35 -16.21 1.36
CA GLY A 75 0.88 -17.50 0.82
C GLY A 75 -0.61 -17.79 1.02
N THR A 76 -1.42 -16.85 1.51
CA THR A 76 -2.88 -17.03 1.59
C THR A 76 -3.67 -16.46 0.42
N ALA A 77 -3.03 -15.71 -0.48
CA ALA A 77 -3.68 -15.24 -1.71
C ALA A 77 -4.02 -16.41 -2.65
N ARG A 78 -5.19 -16.32 -3.30
CA ARG A 78 -5.79 -17.38 -4.12
C ARG A 78 -6.44 -16.76 -5.35
N GLN A 79 -6.57 -17.58 -6.40
CA GLN A 79 -7.15 -17.18 -7.69
C GLN A 79 -6.44 -15.94 -8.25
N CYS A 80 -5.12 -16.06 -8.35
CA CYS A 80 -4.25 -14.98 -8.80
C CYS A 80 -4.13 -14.98 -10.33
N GLU A 81 -4.08 -13.78 -10.88
CA GLU A 81 -3.83 -13.50 -12.29
C GLU A 81 -2.32 -13.59 -12.59
N GLU A 82 -1.96 -13.31 -13.83
CA GLU A 82 -0.55 -13.24 -14.23
C GLU A 82 0.18 -12.13 -13.45
N PHE A 83 1.46 -12.35 -13.15
CA PHE A 83 2.29 -11.35 -12.49
C PHE A 83 2.72 -10.28 -13.50
N HIS A 84 2.45 -9.01 -13.18
CA HIS A 84 2.85 -7.87 -13.99
C HIS A 84 4.24 -7.38 -13.56
N HIS A 85 5.28 -7.96 -14.17
CA HIS A 85 6.67 -7.73 -13.76
C HIS A 85 7.16 -6.28 -13.86
N GLU A 86 6.67 -5.49 -14.82
CA GLU A 86 7.10 -4.10 -15.02
C GLU A 86 6.64 -3.18 -13.88
N ASP A 87 5.45 -3.45 -13.34
CA ASP A 87 4.80 -2.65 -12.30
C ASP A 87 4.86 -3.34 -10.92
N ASP A 88 5.53 -4.49 -10.82
CA ASP A 88 5.70 -5.32 -9.62
C ASP A 88 4.39 -5.69 -8.92
N TYR A 89 3.32 -6.05 -9.64
CA TYR A 89 2.07 -6.45 -8.99
C TYR A 89 1.45 -7.73 -9.52
N GLN A 90 0.70 -8.40 -8.65
CA GLN A 90 -0.21 -9.50 -8.98
C GLN A 90 -1.56 -9.28 -8.33
N LEU A 91 -2.64 -9.50 -9.08
CA LEU A 91 -4.00 -9.39 -8.58
C LEU A 91 -4.58 -10.76 -8.24
N CYS A 92 -5.21 -10.88 -7.07
CA CYS A 92 -5.86 -12.10 -6.61
C CYS A 92 -7.28 -11.81 -6.12
N SER A 93 -8.25 -12.63 -6.53
CA SER A 93 -9.66 -12.40 -6.17
C SER A 93 -10.06 -12.93 -4.79
N THR A 94 -9.19 -13.69 -4.13
CA THR A 94 -9.51 -14.33 -2.85
C THR A 94 -8.29 -14.36 -1.91
N ILE A 95 -8.55 -14.20 -0.60
CA ILE A 95 -7.55 -14.32 0.47
C ILE A 95 -8.05 -15.36 1.48
N ASP A 96 -7.32 -16.45 1.68
CA ASP A 96 -7.62 -17.41 2.75
C ASP A 96 -7.38 -16.76 4.13
N ASN A 97 -8.32 -16.95 5.06
CA ASN A 97 -8.28 -16.38 6.42
C ASN A 97 -8.10 -14.86 6.43
N GLU A 98 -8.80 -14.17 5.54
CA GLU A 98 -8.79 -12.71 5.42
C GLU A 98 -9.02 -12.00 6.76
N GLN A 99 -8.23 -10.96 7.00
CA GLN A 99 -8.34 -10.07 8.13
C GLN A 99 -8.62 -8.65 7.65
N ALA A 100 -9.13 -7.82 8.56
CA ALA A 100 -9.42 -6.43 8.28
C ALA A 100 -8.71 -5.52 9.28
N ILE A 101 -8.12 -4.43 8.78
CA ILE A 101 -7.68 -3.30 9.58
C ILE A 101 -8.47 -2.06 9.17
N ILE A 102 -8.86 -1.25 10.17
CA ILE A 102 -9.44 0.07 9.92
C ILE A 102 -8.33 1.08 10.15
N LEU A 103 -7.94 1.79 9.10
CA LEU A 103 -7.00 2.91 9.16
C LEU A 103 -7.71 4.22 9.45
N LYS A 104 -7.06 5.04 10.26
CA LYS A 104 -7.43 6.41 10.63
C LYS A 104 -6.15 7.25 10.55
N PRO A 105 -6.27 8.56 10.24
CA PRO A 105 -5.11 9.43 10.18
C PRO A 105 -4.29 9.38 11.46
N GLY A 106 -2.97 9.19 11.31
CA GLY A 106 -2.02 9.15 12.41
C GLY A 106 -1.81 7.77 13.07
N MET A 107 -2.38 6.69 12.53
CA MET A 107 -1.97 5.31 12.87
C MET A 107 -0.75 4.87 12.06
#